data_AF-A0A2H9NB91-F1
#
_entry.id   AF-A0A2H9NB91-F1
#
_cell.length_a   1.000
_cell.length_b   1.000
_cell.length_c   1.000
_cell.angle_alpha   90.00
_cell.angle_beta   90.00
_cell.angle_gamma   90.00
#
_symmetry.space_group_name_H-M   'P 1'
#
loop_
_entity.id
_entity.type
_entity.pdbx_description
1 polymer ?
#
loop_
_entity_poly.entity_id
_entity_poly.type
_entity_poly.pdbx_seq_one_letter_code
_entity_poly.pdbx_strand_id
1 'polypeptide(L)'
;MRITDDFVATGVQLKVERPGKACAISPCDSIKGPFVKLKNGSVKWLNTESEALEFRSQVKEVLFIGDILFCYGDFKENGSMLVPPGYVQEWWVQELKKALIDKDLSNLQSKISVSLDELFRNPVVAKVSLDDAIIISRETSVPLHPDYIFFWKNISADKLRELVSVFSGLDFSKSDVLIPEGVKRVLEDLYVPHEVRGDGLFVEKEVLRVLLVNLGFNNGFKELIGEDSLEIVNNLCSFKIRDFGGVFIGSRMGRPEKAKMRHMTGSPQGLFPVGEEGGRLRSFNAAMEKGSVLAEFPLFHCDKCGSDTVYRRCEKCGERASQKFYCYSCKRVSDKLECCGHKTKKYSKRSVDVNYYARDAVSKSGLQLPNLVKGVRGVWDKDRLTENFMKALLRSKNNVYVNKDGTVRYDIIETISTHFTPEEIGLSVVKAQELGYSHDVNGKPLVDESQVVEILPQDIIMPDCKEWDGASCADFLIKVCNFVDDELKYLYGLSPYFNVSKKDDLFGLYVISLAPHTSAGIVSRVIGFSKTQGFYAHPYLHAACRRNADGDELGVILLMDALLNFSRQFLPDRRGGRTMDAPLVLSVKLDPLEIDSEAYN
;
A
#
# COMPACT_ATOMS: atom_id res chain seq x y z
N MET A 1 -8.64 -5.20 -11.48
CA MET A 1 -9.02 -4.14 -10.51
C MET A 1 -10.25 -3.34 -10.97
N ARG A 2 -10.19 -2.56 -12.07
CA ARG A 2 -11.34 -1.71 -12.49
C ARG A 2 -12.66 -2.46 -12.78
N ILE A 3 -12.57 -3.67 -13.33
CA ILE A 3 -13.76 -4.50 -13.64
C ILE A 3 -14.43 -5.08 -12.40
N THR A 4 -13.73 -5.17 -11.26
CA THR A 4 -14.33 -5.59 -9.97
C THR A 4 -14.96 -4.43 -9.23
N ASP A 5 -15.53 -3.49 -9.98
CA ASP A 5 -16.09 -2.24 -9.48
C ASP A 5 -15.21 -1.44 -8.51
N ASP A 6 -13.90 -1.45 -8.71
CA ASP A 6 -12.89 -0.83 -7.83
C ASP A 6 -12.89 -1.36 -6.38
N PHE A 7 -13.56 -2.48 -6.08
CA PHE A 7 -13.44 -3.14 -4.76
C PHE A 7 -12.04 -3.72 -4.51
N VAL A 8 -11.33 -4.08 -5.58
CA VAL A 8 -9.93 -4.48 -5.52
C VAL A 8 -9.09 -3.32 -6.03
N ALA A 9 -8.26 -2.78 -5.14
CA ALA A 9 -7.34 -1.69 -5.39
C ALA A 9 -5.98 -1.99 -4.75
N THR A 10 -4.98 -1.15 -5.03
CA THR A 10 -3.65 -1.24 -4.43
C THR A 10 -3.75 -1.14 -2.91
N GLY A 11 -3.18 -2.13 -2.21
CA GLY A 11 -3.19 -2.22 -0.75
C GLY A 11 -4.43 -2.91 -0.17
N VAL A 12 -5.47 -3.22 -0.97
CA VAL A 12 -6.60 -4.03 -0.49
C VAL A 12 -6.09 -5.40 -0.07
N GLN A 13 -6.49 -5.83 1.12
CA GLN A 13 -6.24 -7.18 1.59
C GLN A 13 -7.25 -8.13 0.94
N LEU A 14 -6.76 -9.11 0.18
CA LEU A 14 -7.56 -10.29 -0.18
C LEU A 14 -7.28 -11.43 0.80
N LYS A 15 -8.32 -12.19 1.15
CA LYS A 15 -8.18 -13.51 1.75
C LYS A 15 -8.15 -14.52 0.62
N VAL A 16 -7.08 -15.29 0.54
CA VAL A 16 -6.84 -16.27 -0.52
C VAL A 16 -6.89 -17.69 0.06
N GLU A 17 -7.19 -18.67 -0.79
CA GLU A 17 -7.17 -20.08 -0.38
C GLU A 17 -5.74 -20.64 -0.17
N ARG A 18 -4.77 -20.06 -0.89
CA ARG A 18 -3.34 -20.40 -0.88
C ARG A 18 -2.56 -19.24 -1.52
N PRO A 19 -1.23 -19.17 -1.39
CA PRO A 19 -0.37 -19.97 -0.50
C PRO A 19 -0.50 -19.63 0.99
N GLY A 20 -0.96 -18.42 1.31
CA GLY A 20 -1.21 -17.97 2.68
C GLY A 20 -2.68 -17.72 2.98
N LYS A 21 -2.97 -17.09 4.13
CA LYS A 21 -4.35 -16.71 4.52
C LYS A 21 -4.80 -15.39 3.90
N ALA A 22 -3.86 -14.54 3.53
CA ALA A 22 -4.11 -13.20 3.05
C ALA A 22 -2.96 -12.69 2.20
N CYS A 23 -3.22 -11.70 1.36
CA CYS A 23 -2.22 -10.93 0.64
C CYS A 23 -2.70 -9.49 0.46
N ALA A 24 -1.76 -8.54 0.38
CA ALA A 24 -2.03 -7.19 -0.11
C ALA A 24 -1.91 -7.17 -1.64
N ILE A 25 -2.83 -6.50 -2.31
CA ILE A 25 -2.82 -6.42 -3.78
C ILE A 25 -1.97 -5.26 -4.28
N SER A 26 -1.19 -5.52 -5.32
CA SER A 26 -0.44 -4.51 -6.09
C SER A 26 -0.68 -4.71 -7.58
N PRO A 27 -0.63 -3.64 -8.40
CA PRO A 27 -0.79 -3.76 -9.84
C PRO A 27 0.43 -4.39 -10.50
N CYS A 28 0.18 -5.18 -11.54
CA CYS A 28 1.19 -5.73 -12.44
C CYS A 28 0.60 -5.70 -13.85
N ASP A 29 1.24 -4.99 -14.77
CA ASP A 29 0.78 -4.75 -16.14
C ASP A 29 1.28 -5.80 -17.14
N SER A 30 2.15 -6.70 -16.70
CA SER A 30 2.75 -7.75 -17.54
C SER A 30 1.95 -9.06 -17.56
N ILE A 31 0.94 -9.22 -16.69
CA ILE A 31 0.11 -10.42 -16.58
C ILE A 31 -1.24 -10.27 -17.27
N LYS A 32 -1.95 -11.38 -17.52
CA LYS A 32 -3.24 -11.32 -18.22
C LYS A 32 -4.32 -10.67 -17.35
N GLY A 33 -5.03 -9.71 -17.94
CA GLY A 33 -6.20 -9.09 -17.34
C GLY A 33 -7.45 -9.95 -17.45
N PRO A 34 -8.63 -9.42 -17.09
CA PRO A 34 -9.89 -10.16 -17.16
C PRO A 34 -10.31 -10.48 -18.60
N PHE A 35 -10.97 -11.62 -18.77
CA PHE A 35 -11.73 -11.97 -19.97
C PHE A 35 -13.22 -11.76 -19.68
N VAL A 36 -13.86 -10.88 -20.45
CA VAL A 36 -15.23 -10.43 -20.18
C VAL A 36 -16.17 -10.72 -21.34
N LYS A 37 -17.44 -10.90 -21.01
CA LYS A 37 -18.56 -10.92 -21.94
C LYS A 37 -19.30 -9.61 -21.87
N LEU A 38 -19.46 -8.97 -23.01
CA LEU A 38 -20.17 -7.72 -23.16
C LEU A 38 -21.69 -7.95 -23.30
N LYS A 39 -22.48 -6.89 -23.10
CA LYS A 39 -23.95 -6.92 -23.22
C LYS A 39 -24.44 -7.35 -24.61
N ASN A 40 -23.67 -7.07 -25.67
CA ASN A 40 -23.95 -7.53 -27.03
C ASN A 40 -23.58 -9.01 -27.29
N GLY A 41 -23.04 -9.71 -26.29
CA GLY A 41 -22.64 -11.12 -26.37
C GLY A 41 -21.21 -11.36 -26.83
N SER A 42 -20.50 -10.34 -27.35
CA SER A 42 -19.08 -10.45 -27.70
C SER A 42 -18.22 -10.67 -26.46
N VAL A 43 -17.07 -11.32 -26.62
CA VAL A 43 -16.11 -11.58 -25.54
C VAL A 43 -14.71 -11.08 -25.92
N LYS A 44 -14.00 -10.49 -24.95
CA LYS A 44 -12.64 -9.99 -25.16
C LYS A 44 -11.82 -9.95 -23.88
N TRP A 45 -10.50 -9.96 -24.06
CA TRP A 45 -9.54 -9.62 -23.02
C TRP A 45 -9.52 -8.10 -22.78
N LEU A 46 -9.33 -7.69 -21.54
CA LEU A 46 -9.09 -6.30 -21.14
C LEU A 46 -7.77 -6.27 -20.38
N ASN A 47 -6.66 -6.00 -21.06
CA ASN A 47 -5.32 -6.11 -20.49
C ASN A 47 -4.77 -4.77 -19.99
N THR A 48 -5.41 -3.66 -20.37
CA THR A 48 -5.02 -2.32 -19.91
C THR A 48 -6.08 -1.69 -19.02
N GLU A 49 -5.65 -0.77 -18.15
CA GLU A 49 -6.58 0.02 -17.33
C GLU A 49 -7.55 0.84 -18.19
N SER A 50 -7.07 1.45 -19.27
CA SER A 50 -7.88 2.24 -20.20
C SER A 50 -9.00 1.44 -20.83
N GLU A 51 -8.71 0.23 -21.34
CA GLU A 51 -9.73 -0.68 -21.87
C GLU A 51 -10.72 -1.08 -20.79
N ALA A 52 -10.23 -1.37 -19.58
CA ALA A 52 -11.10 -1.75 -18.48
C ALA A 52 -12.10 -0.64 -18.13
N LEU A 53 -11.66 0.63 -18.10
CA LEU A 53 -12.54 1.77 -17.86
C LEU A 53 -13.55 1.99 -19.00
N GLU A 54 -13.13 1.86 -20.25
CA GLU A 54 -13.97 2.01 -21.43
C GLU A 54 -15.11 0.98 -21.47
N PHE A 55 -14.79 -0.29 -21.22
CA PHE A 55 -15.74 -1.40 -21.38
C PHE A 55 -16.49 -1.75 -20.09
N ARG A 56 -16.11 -1.24 -18.91
CA ARG A 56 -16.74 -1.57 -17.62
C ARG A 56 -18.26 -1.52 -17.65
N SER A 57 -18.84 -0.45 -18.19
CA SER A 57 -20.30 -0.25 -18.25
C SER A 57 -21.01 -1.23 -19.20
N GLN A 58 -20.26 -1.87 -20.10
CA GLN A 58 -20.75 -2.80 -21.11
C GLN A 58 -20.57 -4.26 -20.71
N VAL A 59 -19.83 -4.55 -19.64
CA VAL A 59 -19.65 -5.91 -19.12
C VAL A 59 -20.99 -6.46 -18.64
N LYS A 60 -21.33 -7.66 -19.12
CA LYS A 60 -22.46 -8.49 -18.67
C LYS A 60 -22.02 -9.56 -17.70
N GLU A 61 -20.85 -10.16 -17.95
CA GLU A 61 -20.31 -11.27 -17.18
C GLU A 61 -18.78 -11.25 -17.25
N VAL A 62 -18.11 -11.54 -16.13
CA VAL A 62 -16.64 -11.73 -16.08
C VAL A 62 -16.40 -13.23 -16.12
N LEU A 63 -15.87 -13.72 -17.24
CA LEU A 63 -15.64 -15.15 -17.48
C LEU A 63 -14.32 -15.63 -16.86
N PHE A 64 -13.34 -14.74 -16.78
CA PHE A 64 -12.06 -14.93 -16.10
C PHE A 64 -11.62 -13.62 -15.48
N ILE A 65 -11.17 -13.65 -14.23
CA ILE A 65 -10.85 -12.43 -13.48
C ILE A 65 -9.49 -11.83 -13.85
N GLY A 66 -8.62 -12.64 -14.44
CA GLY A 66 -7.21 -12.32 -14.69
C GLY A 66 -6.28 -13.13 -13.80
N ASP A 67 -5.00 -12.97 -14.08
CA ASP A 67 -3.93 -13.63 -13.34
C ASP A 67 -3.71 -12.96 -11.98
N ILE A 68 -3.16 -13.73 -11.05
CA ILE A 68 -2.62 -13.23 -9.78
C ILE A 68 -1.26 -13.87 -9.56
N LEU A 69 -0.25 -13.04 -9.30
CA LEU A 69 1.12 -13.49 -9.06
C LEU A 69 1.33 -13.76 -7.57
N PHE A 70 1.90 -14.92 -7.26
CA PHE A 70 2.37 -15.27 -5.93
C PHE A 70 3.87 -15.53 -5.98
N CYS A 71 4.60 -15.03 -4.98
CA CYS A 71 6.02 -15.34 -4.87
C CYS A 71 6.22 -16.76 -4.34
N TYR A 72 7.34 -17.38 -4.67
CA TYR A 72 7.72 -18.68 -4.10
C TYR A 72 7.89 -18.59 -2.58
N GLY A 73 8.40 -17.47 -2.07
CA GLY A 73 8.59 -17.20 -0.64
C GLY A 73 7.32 -17.42 0.18
N ASP A 74 6.16 -16.99 -0.33
CA ASP A 74 4.87 -17.18 0.35
C ASP A 74 4.52 -18.67 0.52
N PHE A 75 4.84 -19.52 -0.46
CA PHE A 75 4.63 -20.97 -0.33
C PHE A 75 5.55 -21.57 0.74
N LYS A 76 6.82 -21.15 0.73
CA LYS A 76 7.84 -21.62 1.67
C LYS A 76 7.51 -21.21 3.11
N GLU A 77 7.20 -19.94 3.33
CA GLU A 77 6.85 -19.38 4.65
C GLU A 77 5.61 -20.06 5.23
N ASN A 78 4.54 -20.19 4.43
CA ASN A 78 3.30 -20.79 4.89
C ASN A 78 3.33 -22.32 4.95
N GLY A 79 4.42 -22.96 4.51
CA GLY A 79 4.51 -24.42 4.41
C GLY A 79 3.48 -25.04 3.44
N SER A 80 3.03 -24.25 2.46
CA SER A 80 2.01 -24.67 1.49
C SER A 80 2.63 -25.51 0.39
N MET A 81 1.93 -26.58 -0.02
CA MET A 81 2.37 -27.40 -1.15
C MET A 81 2.36 -26.58 -2.43
N LEU A 82 3.45 -26.68 -3.20
CA LEU A 82 3.51 -26.13 -4.55
C LEU A 82 2.41 -26.74 -5.40
N VAL A 83 1.78 -25.89 -6.22
CA VAL A 83 0.76 -26.29 -7.18
C VAL A 83 1.36 -26.30 -8.59
N PRO A 84 0.81 -27.10 -9.52
CA PRO A 84 1.22 -27.02 -10.92
C PRO A 84 1.02 -25.60 -11.45
N PRO A 85 2.09 -24.88 -11.87
CA PRO A 85 1.94 -23.56 -12.44
C PRO A 85 1.35 -23.65 -13.85
N GLY A 86 0.71 -22.58 -14.30
CA GLY A 86 0.40 -22.39 -15.71
C GLY A 86 1.68 -22.32 -16.54
N TYR A 87 1.58 -22.67 -17.83
CA TYR A 87 2.71 -22.55 -18.75
C TYR A 87 2.89 -21.10 -19.21
N VAL A 88 3.87 -20.41 -18.63
CA VAL A 88 4.14 -18.96 -18.83
C VAL A 88 5.45 -18.71 -19.56
N GLN A 89 5.67 -17.46 -20.01
CA GLN A 89 6.80 -17.05 -20.85
C GLN A 89 8.14 -17.29 -20.13
N GLU A 90 8.18 -17.09 -18.81
CA GLU A 90 9.34 -17.31 -17.97
C GLU A 90 9.73 -18.78 -17.89
N TRP A 91 8.77 -19.71 -17.95
CA TRP A 91 9.07 -21.14 -18.03
C TRP A 91 9.48 -21.51 -19.47
N TRP A 92 8.73 -21.06 -20.47
CA TRP A 92 9.01 -21.35 -21.88
C TRP A 92 10.43 -20.95 -22.30
N VAL A 93 10.91 -19.77 -21.86
CA VAL A 93 12.26 -19.30 -22.19
C VAL A 93 13.36 -20.19 -21.56
N GLN A 94 13.11 -20.80 -20.41
CA GLN A 94 14.06 -21.73 -19.79
C GLN A 94 14.12 -23.05 -20.56
N GLU A 95 12.99 -23.55 -21.05
CA GLU A 95 12.97 -24.71 -21.94
C GLU A 95 13.71 -24.40 -23.25
N LEU A 96 13.55 -23.20 -23.80
CA LEU A 96 14.28 -22.74 -24.98
C LEU A 96 15.78 -22.64 -24.75
N LYS A 97 16.21 -21.98 -23.67
CA LYS A 97 17.63 -21.91 -23.29
C LYS A 97 18.23 -23.31 -23.18
N LYS A 98 17.54 -24.24 -22.51
CA LYS A 98 17.96 -25.63 -22.38
C LYS A 98 18.08 -26.35 -23.72
N ALA A 99 17.13 -26.14 -24.63
CA ALA A 99 17.13 -26.76 -25.95
C ALA A 99 18.26 -26.25 -26.87
N LEU A 100 18.88 -25.12 -26.52
CA LEU A 100 19.91 -24.44 -27.32
C LEU A 100 21.34 -24.55 -26.77
N ILE A 101 21.56 -25.18 -25.61
CA ILE A 101 22.89 -25.27 -24.94
C ILE A 101 23.99 -25.80 -25.88
N ASP A 102 23.65 -26.70 -26.81
CA ASP A 102 24.61 -27.32 -27.75
C ASP A 102 24.23 -27.08 -29.23
N LYS A 103 23.41 -26.06 -29.51
CA LYS A 103 22.97 -25.73 -30.88
C LYS A 103 23.57 -24.41 -31.34
N ASP A 104 23.77 -24.30 -32.65
CA ASP A 104 24.15 -23.03 -33.26
C ASP A 104 22.98 -22.03 -33.21
N LEU A 105 23.07 -21.08 -32.28
CA LEU A 105 22.08 -20.02 -32.10
C LEU A 105 21.92 -19.17 -33.35
N SER A 106 22.98 -18.99 -34.15
CA SER A 106 22.95 -18.15 -35.34
C SER A 106 22.02 -18.70 -36.41
N ASN A 107 21.93 -20.02 -36.53
CA ASN A 107 21.02 -20.70 -37.45
C ASN A 107 19.56 -20.43 -37.07
N LEU A 108 19.19 -20.59 -35.80
CA LEU A 108 17.83 -20.29 -35.36
C LEU A 108 17.51 -18.79 -35.49
N GLN A 109 18.42 -17.91 -35.05
CA GLN A 109 18.26 -16.47 -35.15
C GLN A 109 18.04 -15.99 -36.59
N SER A 110 18.66 -16.64 -37.58
CA SER A 110 18.47 -16.30 -39.00
C SER A 110 17.07 -16.60 -39.54
N LYS A 111 16.30 -17.47 -38.87
CA LYS A 111 14.95 -17.90 -39.28
C LYS A 111 13.83 -17.15 -38.57
N ILE A 112 14.14 -16.39 -37.53
CA ILE A 112 13.15 -15.71 -36.69
C ILE A 112 13.38 -14.20 -36.68
N SER A 113 12.31 -13.43 -36.51
CA SER A 113 12.38 -11.98 -36.45
C SER A 113 12.75 -11.44 -35.06
N VAL A 114 12.34 -12.14 -34.00
CA VAL A 114 12.65 -11.77 -32.61
C VAL A 114 14.13 -12.00 -32.26
N SER A 115 14.72 -11.08 -31.50
CA SER A 115 16.08 -11.23 -30.98
C SER A 115 16.11 -12.24 -29.82
N LEU A 116 16.92 -13.30 -29.94
CA LEU A 116 17.11 -14.29 -28.88
C LEU A 116 17.70 -13.65 -27.61
N ASP A 117 18.62 -12.69 -27.76
CA ASP A 117 19.22 -11.98 -26.63
C ASP A 117 18.19 -11.16 -25.86
N GLU A 118 17.29 -10.49 -26.57
CA GLU A 118 16.19 -9.73 -25.97
C GLU A 118 15.19 -10.66 -25.28
N LEU A 119 14.81 -11.73 -25.96
CA LEU A 119 13.90 -12.76 -25.44
C LEU A 119 14.44 -13.42 -24.17
N PHE A 120 15.75 -13.66 -24.10
CA PHE A 120 16.39 -14.26 -22.92
C PHE A 120 16.53 -13.31 -21.74
N ARG A 121 16.54 -12.00 -21.99
CA ARG A 121 16.61 -10.97 -20.95
C ARG A 121 15.21 -10.57 -20.46
N ASN A 122 14.26 -10.41 -21.37
CA ASN A 122 12.92 -9.87 -21.10
C ASN A 122 11.82 -10.75 -21.72
N PRO A 123 11.65 -12.01 -21.27
CA PRO A 123 10.76 -12.97 -21.92
C PRO A 123 9.28 -12.57 -21.91
N VAL A 124 8.85 -11.75 -20.94
CA VAL A 124 7.46 -11.30 -20.81
C VAL A 124 7.15 -10.10 -21.73
N VAL A 125 8.15 -9.26 -22.00
CA VAL A 125 7.98 -8.02 -22.79
C VAL A 125 8.31 -8.24 -24.27
N ALA A 126 9.25 -9.15 -24.57
CA ALA A 126 9.67 -9.44 -25.92
C ALA A 126 8.51 -10.02 -26.75
N LYS A 127 8.17 -9.36 -27.86
CA LYS A 127 7.08 -9.81 -28.75
C LYS A 127 7.56 -10.92 -29.67
N VAL A 128 7.06 -12.13 -29.45
CA VAL A 128 7.29 -13.28 -30.33
C VAL A 128 6.10 -13.42 -31.27
N SER A 129 6.30 -13.34 -32.59
CA SER A 129 5.21 -13.56 -33.56
C SER A 129 4.78 -15.04 -33.58
N LEU A 130 3.56 -15.33 -34.07
CA LEU A 130 3.10 -16.72 -34.20
C LEU A 130 4.02 -17.54 -35.12
N ASP A 131 4.50 -16.92 -36.20
CA ASP A 131 5.44 -17.56 -37.12
C ASP A 131 6.76 -17.91 -36.45
N ASP A 132 7.35 -16.97 -35.70
CA ASP A 132 8.57 -17.22 -34.92
C ASP A 132 8.32 -18.32 -33.88
N ALA A 133 7.20 -18.30 -33.17
CA ALA A 133 6.86 -19.32 -32.17
C ALA A 133 6.75 -20.72 -32.78
N ILE A 134 6.17 -20.85 -33.98
CA ILE A 134 6.08 -22.12 -34.72
C ILE A 134 7.47 -22.58 -35.16
N ILE A 135 8.27 -21.68 -35.72
CA ILE A 135 9.65 -21.98 -36.17
C ILE A 135 10.48 -22.47 -34.98
N ILE A 136 10.46 -21.74 -33.87
CA ILE A 136 11.17 -22.10 -32.63
C ILE A 136 10.72 -23.49 -32.17
N SER A 137 9.41 -23.74 -32.10
CA SER A 137 8.88 -25.03 -31.63
C SER A 137 9.32 -26.20 -32.52
N ARG A 138 9.35 -26.00 -33.84
CA ARG A 138 9.76 -27.04 -34.80
C ARG A 138 11.27 -27.33 -34.74
N GLU A 139 12.10 -26.30 -34.69
CA GLU A 139 13.56 -26.42 -34.73
C GLU A 139 14.15 -26.89 -33.38
N THR A 140 13.44 -26.61 -32.27
CA THR A 140 13.93 -26.88 -30.92
C THR A 140 13.16 -27.97 -30.17
N SER A 141 11.98 -28.35 -30.66
CA SER A 141 11.04 -29.26 -29.95
C SER A 141 10.53 -28.71 -28.61
N VAL A 142 10.75 -27.43 -28.32
CA VAL A 142 10.13 -26.72 -27.21
C VAL A 142 8.62 -26.59 -27.49
N PRO A 143 7.74 -26.63 -26.47
CA PRO A 143 6.32 -26.38 -26.65
C PRO A 143 6.03 -25.01 -27.30
N LEU A 144 4.82 -24.86 -27.84
CA LEU A 144 4.38 -23.59 -28.40
C LEU A 144 4.49 -22.45 -27.36
N HIS A 145 4.76 -21.23 -27.83
CA HIS A 145 4.83 -20.06 -26.97
C HIS A 145 3.48 -19.83 -26.24
N PRO A 146 3.50 -19.51 -24.93
CA PRO A 146 2.31 -19.34 -24.08
C PRO A 146 1.23 -18.41 -24.63
N ASP A 147 1.59 -17.31 -25.29
CA ASP A 147 0.62 -16.37 -25.88
C ASP A 147 -0.27 -16.98 -26.96
N TYR A 148 0.13 -18.12 -27.51
CA TYR A 148 -0.56 -18.83 -28.59
C TYR A 148 -1.21 -20.13 -28.11
N ILE A 149 -1.35 -20.33 -26.80
CA ILE A 149 -2.01 -21.51 -26.22
C ILE A 149 -3.34 -21.09 -25.58
N PHE A 150 -4.38 -21.91 -25.79
CA PHE A 150 -5.68 -21.74 -25.16
C PHE A 150 -5.84 -22.63 -23.93
N PHE A 151 -6.88 -22.37 -23.14
CA PHE A 151 -7.19 -23.11 -21.92
C PHE A 151 -7.86 -24.46 -22.22
N TRP A 152 -7.16 -25.34 -22.94
CA TRP A 152 -7.72 -26.59 -23.48
C TRP A 152 -8.34 -27.48 -22.40
N LYS A 153 -7.80 -27.51 -21.18
CA LYS A 153 -8.35 -28.27 -20.05
C LYS A 153 -9.69 -27.74 -19.50
N ASN A 154 -10.12 -26.53 -19.88
CA ASN A 154 -11.41 -25.99 -19.44
C ASN A 154 -12.60 -26.65 -20.14
N ILE A 155 -12.36 -27.40 -21.22
CA ILE A 155 -13.41 -28.10 -21.96
C ILE A 155 -13.17 -29.61 -21.92
N SER A 156 -14.27 -30.37 -21.95
CA SER A 156 -14.22 -31.83 -22.12
C SER A 156 -13.82 -32.23 -23.54
N ALA A 157 -13.34 -33.47 -23.73
CA ALA A 157 -13.07 -34.04 -25.04
C ALA A 157 -14.28 -33.97 -26.01
N ASP A 158 -15.51 -34.17 -25.52
CA ASP A 158 -16.72 -34.14 -26.37
C ASP A 158 -17.01 -32.75 -26.94
N LYS A 159 -16.92 -31.71 -26.09
CA LYS A 159 -16.97 -30.31 -26.54
C LYS A 159 -15.88 -29.97 -27.57
N LEU A 160 -14.68 -30.53 -27.42
CA LEU A 160 -13.63 -30.36 -28.43
C LEU A 160 -13.98 -31.05 -29.75
N ARG A 161 -14.57 -32.25 -29.70
CA ARG A 161 -15.05 -32.97 -30.90
C ARG A 161 -16.17 -32.19 -31.61
N GLU A 162 -17.09 -31.60 -30.86
CA GLU A 162 -18.12 -30.71 -31.39
C GLU A 162 -17.49 -29.49 -32.10
N LEU A 163 -16.51 -28.85 -31.47
CA LEU A 163 -15.78 -27.73 -32.04
C LEU A 163 -15.12 -28.11 -33.37
N VAL A 164 -14.36 -29.20 -33.41
CA VAL A 164 -13.67 -29.67 -34.62
C VAL A 164 -14.68 -30.09 -35.70
N SER A 165 -15.80 -30.71 -35.32
CA SER A 165 -16.87 -31.07 -36.26
C SER A 165 -17.46 -29.84 -36.94
N VAL A 166 -17.72 -28.77 -36.19
CA VAL A 166 -18.20 -27.50 -36.76
C VAL A 166 -17.13 -26.88 -37.66
N PHE A 167 -15.88 -26.85 -37.20
CA PHE A 167 -14.77 -26.26 -37.96
C PHE A 167 -14.47 -27.02 -39.25
N SER A 168 -14.70 -28.33 -39.29
CA SER A 168 -14.53 -29.16 -40.49
C SER A 168 -15.46 -28.76 -41.64
N GLY A 169 -16.61 -28.15 -41.32
CA GLY A 169 -17.57 -27.63 -42.31
C GLY A 169 -17.28 -26.20 -42.77
N LEU A 170 -16.25 -25.54 -42.24
CA LEU A 170 -15.93 -24.14 -42.55
C LEU A 170 -14.86 -24.02 -43.63
N ASP A 171 -14.98 -22.97 -44.44
CA ASP A 171 -14.01 -22.63 -45.48
C ASP A 171 -13.09 -21.50 -44.99
N PHE A 172 -11.93 -21.87 -44.47
CA PHE A 172 -10.92 -20.95 -43.96
C PHE A 172 -10.12 -20.20 -45.05
N SER A 173 -10.43 -20.40 -46.34
CA SER A 173 -9.85 -19.59 -47.41
C SER A 173 -10.46 -18.19 -47.50
N LYS A 174 -11.65 -18.00 -46.91
CA LYS A 174 -12.35 -16.71 -46.86
C LYS A 174 -11.79 -15.82 -45.76
N SER A 175 -11.79 -14.51 -46.00
CA SER A 175 -11.31 -13.51 -45.03
C SER A 175 -12.22 -13.40 -43.79
N ASP A 176 -13.52 -13.60 -43.96
CA ASP A 176 -14.54 -13.42 -42.92
C ASP A 176 -15.31 -14.73 -42.70
N VAL A 177 -14.70 -15.65 -41.95
CA VAL A 177 -15.35 -16.91 -41.55
C VAL A 177 -16.27 -16.63 -40.36
N LEU A 178 -17.59 -16.80 -40.55
CA LEU A 178 -18.56 -16.80 -39.47
C LEU A 178 -18.69 -18.20 -38.89
N ILE A 179 -18.31 -18.35 -37.62
CA ILE A 179 -18.45 -19.60 -36.87
C ILE A 179 -19.88 -19.69 -36.33
N PRO A 180 -20.58 -20.83 -36.48
CA PRO A 180 -21.92 -21.02 -35.95
C PRO A 180 -22.02 -20.78 -34.44
N GLU A 181 -23.12 -20.19 -33.98
CA GLU A 181 -23.34 -19.87 -32.55
C GLU A 181 -23.36 -21.11 -31.63
N GLY A 182 -23.63 -22.31 -32.16
CA GLY A 182 -23.68 -23.56 -31.38
C GLY A 182 -22.43 -23.82 -30.53
N VAL A 183 -21.24 -23.44 -31.03
CA VAL A 183 -19.96 -23.62 -30.31
C VAL A 183 -19.56 -22.43 -29.45
N LYS A 184 -20.44 -21.42 -29.31
CA LYS A 184 -20.16 -20.19 -28.55
C LYS A 184 -19.65 -20.47 -27.15
N ARG A 185 -20.32 -21.36 -26.42
CA ARG A 185 -19.92 -21.66 -25.04
C ARG A 185 -18.56 -22.34 -24.97
N VAL A 186 -18.22 -23.19 -25.95
CA VAL A 186 -16.90 -23.83 -26.04
C VAL A 186 -15.80 -22.78 -26.24
N LEU A 187 -16.03 -21.80 -27.12
CA LEU A 187 -15.10 -20.68 -27.34
C LEU A 187 -14.99 -19.76 -26.11
N GLU A 188 -16.10 -19.53 -25.39
CA GLU A 188 -16.10 -18.79 -24.12
C GLU A 188 -15.30 -19.54 -23.03
N ASP A 189 -15.47 -20.85 -22.88
CA ASP A 189 -14.74 -21.67 -21.89
C ASP A 189 -13.22 -21.76 -22.21
N LEU A 190 -12.85 -21.69 -23.50
CA LEU A 190 -11.46 -21.61 -23.98
C LEU A 190 -10.85 -20.19 -23.91
N TYR A 191 -11.66 -19.19 -23.56
CA TYR A 191 -11.33 -17.77 -23.57
C TYR A 191 -10.83 -17.23 -24.93
N VAL A 192 -11.46 -17.67 -26.02
CA VAL A 192 -11.20 -17.21 -27.38
C VAL A 192 -11.96 -15.89 -27.63
N PRO A 193 -11.28 -14.74 -27.83
CA PRO A 193 -11.95 -13.47 -28.11
C PRO A 193 -12.72 -13.55 -29.43
N HIS A 194 -14.00 -13.14 -29.41
CA HIS A 194 -14.87 -13.17 -30.59
C HIS A 194 -16.01 -12.16 -30.49
N GLU A 195 -16.47 -11.68 -31.64
CA GLU A 195 -17.61 -10.78 -31.78
C GLU A 195 -18.87 -11.54 -32.22
N VAL A 196 -20.02 -11.13 -31.72
CA VAL A 196 -21.31 -11.61 -32.24
C VAL A 196 -21.72 -10.73 -33.42
N ARG A 197 -21.89 -11.33 -34.61
CA ARG A 197 -22.30 -10.65 -35.84
C ARG A 197 -23.47 -11.40 -36.50
N GLY A 198 -24.68 -10.86 -36.38
CA GLY A 198 -25.89 -11.55 -36.83
C GLY A 198 -26.07 -12.86 -36.07
N ASP A 199 -26.23 -13.97 -36.80
CA ASP A 199 -26.41 -15.31 -36.24
C ASP A 199 -25.10 -16.11 -36.11
N GLY A 200 -23.95 -15.44 -36.20
CA GLY A 200 -22.63 -16.07 -36.18
C GLY A 200 -21.62 -15.34 -35.30
N LEU A 201 -20.50 -16.02 -35.08
CA LEU A 201 -19.36 -15.55 -34.29
C LEU A 201 -18.21 -15.20 -35.24
N PHE A 202 -17.72 -13.97 -35.13
CA PHE A 202 -16.55 -13.51 -35.85
C PHE A 202 -15.33 -13.57 -34.94
N VAL A 203 -14.32 -14.35 -35.33
CA VAL A 203 -13.02 -14.42 -34.64
C VAL A 203 -12.00 -13.68 -35.51
N GLU A 204 -11.21 -12.80 -34.88
CA GLU A 204 -10.16 -12.07 -35.58
C GLU A 204 -9.18 -13.03 -36.27
N LYS A 205 -8.69 -12.65 -37.46
CA LYS A 205 -7.89 -13.53 -38.33
C LYS A 205 -6.68 -14.14 -37.63
N GLU A 206 -5.92 -13.36 -36.85
CA GLU A 206 -4.76 -13.88 -36.13
C GLU A 206 -5.18 -14.87 -35.04
N VAL A 207 -6.22 -14.55 -34.26
CA VAL A 207 -6.76 -15.45 -33.22
C VAL A 207 -7.26 -16.76 -33.83
N LEU A 208 -7.97 -16.69 -34.97
CA LEU A 208 -8.44 -17.87 -35.68
C LEU A 208 -7.26 -18.72 -36.18
N ARG A 209 -6.22 -18.07 -36.71
CA ARG A 209 -4.98 -18.74 -37.14
C ARG A 209 -4.32 -19.48 -35.98
N VAL A 210 -4.22 -18.86 -34.80
CA VAL A 210 -3.71 -19.50 -33.57
C VAL A 210 -4.55 -20.74 -33.21
N LEU A 211 -5.88 -20.62 -33.26
CA LEU A 211 -6.79 -21.73 -32.96
C LEU A 211 -6.60 -22.90 -33.93
N LEU A 212 -6.51 -22.63 -35.23
CA LEU A 212 -6.26 -23.64 -36.26
C LEU A 212 -4.90 -24.32 -36.10
N VAL A 213 -3.87 -23.55 -35.75
CA VAL A 213 -2.52 -24.08 -35.47
C VAL A 213 -2.53 -25.04 -34.29
N ASN A 214 -3.22 -24.68 -33.19
CA ASN A 214 -3.38 -25.57 -32.04
C ASN A 214 -4.12 -26.86 -32.42
N LEU A 215 -5.17 -26.75 -33.23
CA LEU A 215 -5.95 -27.90 -33.72
C LEU A 215 -5.25 -28.69 -34.84
N GLY A 216 -4.00 -28.36 -35.17
CA GLY A 216 -3.21 -29.09 -36.17
C GLY A 216 -3.78 -29.03 -37.59
N PHE A 217 -4.54 -27.99 -37.91
CA PHE A 217 -5.18 -27.85 -39.23
C PHE A 217 -4.12 -27.72 -40.33
N ASN A 218 -4.10 -28.71 -41.24
CA ASN A 218 -3.26 -28.71 -42.44
C ASN A 218 -4.02 -29.36 -43.59
N ASN A 219 -4.82 -28.56 -44.30
CA ASN A 219 -5.78 -29.02 -45.33
C ASN A 219 -6.79 -30.05 -44.80
N GLY A 220 -7.21 -29.92 -43.53
CA GLY A 220 -8.14 -30.81 -42.85
C GLY A 220 -7.73 -31.11 -41.41
N PHE A 221 -8.65 -31.72 -40.66
CA PHE A 221 -8.40 -32.19 -39.29
C PHE A 221 -8.11 -33.70 -39.30
N LYS A 222 -7.13 -34.12 -38.49
CA LYS A 222 -6.84 -35.55 -38.27
C LYS A 222 -7.86 -36.17 -37.31
N GLU A 223 -7.77 -37.48 -37.13
CA GLU A 223 -8.58 -38.21 -36.16
C GLU A 223 -8.34 -37.71 -34.72
N LEU A 224 -9.43 -37.57 -33.96
CA LEU A 224 -9.43 -37.03 -32.60
C LEU A 224 -9.23 -38.13 -31.56
N ILE A 225 -7.95 -38.48 -31.32
CA ILE A 225 -7.53 -39.55 -30.42
C ILE A 225 -7.07 -38.96 -29.09
N GLY A 226 -7.63 -39.45 -27.98
CA GLY A 226 -7.26 -39.06 -26.62
C GLY A 226 -8.44 -39.09 -25.64
N GLU A 227 -8.13 -39.16 -24.34
CA GLU A 227 -9.11 -39.18 -23.26
C GLU A 227 -9.55 -37.77 -22.86
N ASP A 228 -8.62 -36.81 -22.85
CA ASP A 228 -8.89 -35.40 -22.55
C ASP A 228 -8.58 -34.46 -23.72
N SER A 229 -9.09 -33.24 -23.62
CA SER A 229 -8.97 -32.21 -24.66
C SER A 229 -7.53 -31.80 -24.95
N LEU A 230 -6.67 -31.70 -23.93
CA LEU A 230 -5.28 -31.30 -24.10
C LEU A 230 -4.46 -32.43 -24.76
N GLU A 231 -4.74 -33.68 -24.42
CA GLU A 231 -4.16 -34.85 -25.08
C GLU A 231 -4.53 -34.90 -26.56
N ILE A 232 -5.82 -34.73 -26.89
CA ILE A 232 -6.29 -34.68 -28.28
C ILE A 232 -5.58 -33.55 -29.04
N VAL A 233 -5.50 -32.35 -28.47
CA VAL A 233 -4.82 -31.20 -29.09
C VAL A 233 -3.34 -31.51 -29.34
N ASN A 234 -2.64 -32.15 -28.39
CA ASN A 234 -1.25 -32.56 -28.58
C ASN A 234 -1.08 -33.61 -29.69
N ASN A 235 -2.05 -34.52 -29.86
CA ASN A 235 -2.02 -35.52 -30.93
C ASN A 235 -2.32 -34.93 -32.32
N LEU A 236 -3.09 -33.84 -32.38
CA LEU A 236 -3.36 -33.11 -33.62
C LEU A 236 -2.17 -32.24 -34.05
N CYS A 237 -1.63 -31.48 -33.10
CA CYS A 237 -0.65 -30.44 -33.37
C CYS A 237 0.73 -31.01 -33.74
N SER A 238 1.51 -30.27 -34.53
CA SER A 238 2.87 -30.66 -34.93
C SER A 238 3.92 -30.47 -33.83
N PHE A 239 3.56 -29.85 -32.73
CA PHE A 239 4.43 -29.55 -31.60
C PHE A 239 3.63 -29.63 -30.30
N LYS A 240 4.35 -29.71 -29.19
CA LYS A 240 3.76 -29.89 -27.87
C LYS A 240 2.98 -28.64 -27.45
N ILE A 241 1.77 -28.85 -26.93
CA ILE A 241 0.95 -27.84 -26.26
C ILE A 241 0.92 -28.16 -24.76
N ARG A 242 1.27 -27.17 -23.93
CA ARG A 242 1.27 -27.30 -22.48
C ARG A 242 -0.05 -26.81 -21.88
N ASP A 243 -0.29 -27.17 -20.63
CA ASP A 243 -1.40 -26.63 -19.86
C ASP A 243 -1.12 -25.17 -19.49
N PHE A 244 -1.86 -24.26 -20.12
CA PHE A 244 -1.72 -22.83 -19.86
C PHE A 244 -2.37 -22.40 -18.53
N GLY A 245 -3.50 -23.02 -18.15
CA GLY A 245 -4.34 -22.54 -17.05
C GLY A 245 -3.84 -22.86 -15.64
N GLY A 246 -3.06 -23.94 -15.48
CA GLY A 246 -2.50 -24.32 -14.18
C GLY A 246 -3.59 -24.54 -13.12
N VAL A 247 -3.54 -23.77 -12.03
CA VAL A 247 -4.50 -23.84 -10.91
C VAL A 247 -5.16 -22.48 -10.68
N PHE A 248 -6.48 -22.48 -10.58
CA PHE A 248 -7.28 -21.30 -10.24
C PHE A 248 -7.39 -21.13 -8.72
N ILE A 249 -7.15 -19.91 -8.23
CA ILE A 249 -7.13 -19.58 -6.81
C ILE A 249 -8.36 -18.77 -6.43
N GLY A 250 -9.16 -19.30 -5.49
CA GLY A 250 -10.26 -18.54 -4.89
C GLY A 250 -9.77 -17.41 -3.98
N SER A 251 -10.47 -16.27 -4.03
CA SER A 251 -10.22 -15.16 -3.12
C SER A 251 -11.50 -14.42 -2.73
N ARG A 252 -11.44 -13.67 -1.63
CA ARG A 252 -12.47 -12.70 -1.23
C ARG A 252 -11.84 -11.45 -0.64
N MET A 253 -12.50 -10.32 -0.78
CA MET A 253 -12.06 -9.08 -0.14
C MET A 253 -12.06 -9.23 1.39
N GLY A 254 -10.95 -8.87 2.02
CA GLY A 254 -10.74 -8.87 3.46
C GLY A 254 -10.93 -7.48 4.06
N ARG A 255 -9.93 -6.62 3.86
CA ARG A 255 -9.91 -5.23 4.37
C ARG A 255 -9.61 -4.27 3.21
N PRO A 256 -10.29 -3.12 3.14
CA PRO A 256 -9.98 -2.10 2.13
C PRO A 256 -8.64 -1.42 2.43
N GLU A 257 -8.08 -0.74 1.44
CA GLU A 257 -6.95 0.15 1.61
C GLU A 257 -7.28 1.31 2.57
N LYS A 258 -6.23 1.89 3.17
CA LYS A 258 -6.38 2.99 4.12
C LYS A 258 -5.15 3.88 4.07
N ALA A 259 -5.37 5.17 3.83
CA ALA A 259 -4.40 6.23 4.10
C ALA A 259 -5.15 7.41 4.73
N LYS A 260 -4.95 7.65 6.04
CA LYS A 260 -5.60 8.79 6.70
C LYS A 260 -4.94 9.19 8.01
N MET A 261 -5.12 10.46 8.38
CA MET A 261 -4.71 10.96 9.69
C MET A 261 -5.43 10.20 10.81
N ARG A 262 -4.68 9.85 11.87
CA ARG A 262 -5.23 9.15 13.03
C ARG A 262 -5.95 10.14 13.95
N HIS A 263 -7.23 9.89 14.20
CA HIS A 263 -8.02 10.68 15.15
C HIS A 263 -8.34 9.86 16.40
N MET A 264 -8.08 10.44 17.57
CA MET A 264 -8.69 9.97 18.81
C MET A 264 -10.16 10.35 18.87
N THR A 265 -10.94 9.70 19.74
CA THR A 265 -12.31 10.11 20.01
C THR A 265 -12.36 11.59 20.41
N GLY A 266 -13.16 12.37 19.67
CA GLY A 266 -13.30 13.82 19.87
C GLY A 266 -12.28 14.68 19.12
N SER A 267 -11.31 14.07 18.43
CA SER A 267 -10.26 14.73 17.64
C SER A 267 -9.62 15.91 18.39
N PRO A 268 -8.99 15.66 19.55
CA PRO A 268 -8.33 16.72 20.31
C PRO A 268 -7.14 17.28 19.54
N GLN A 269 -6.85 18.56 19.75
CA GLN A 269 -5.66 19.25 19.25
C GLN A 269 -4.64 19.50 20.36
N GLY A 270 -5.05 19.39 21.63
CA GLY A 270 -4.13 19.39 22.76
C GLY A 270 -4.57 18.44 23.87
N LEU A 271 -3.59 17.89 24.58
CA LEU A 271 -3.82 17.10 25.79
C LEU A 271 -4.03 18.01 27.00
N PHE A 272 -5.02 18.89 26.91
CA PHE A 272 -5.43 19.81 27.97
C PHE A 272 -6.93 19.61 28.27
N PRO A 273 -7.33 19.42 29.54
CA PRO A 273 -8.72 19.18 29.92
C PRO A 273 -9.68 20.34 29.61
N VAL A 274 -10.82 20.04 28.98
CA VAL A 274 -11.96 20.95 28.80
C VAL A 274 -13.19 20.57 29.65
N GLY A 275 -13.09 19.49 30.44
CA GLY A 275 -14.16 19.04 31.33
C GLY A 275 -15.48 18.80 30.61
N GLU A 276 -16.60 18.95 31.33
CA GLU A 276 -17.95 18.95 30.75
C GLU A 276 -18.28 20.30 30.07
N GLU A 277 -17.61 21.36 30.53
CA GLU A 277 -17.75 22.74 30.10
C GLU A 277 -17.43 22.93 28.61
N GLY A 278 -16.55 22.11 28.04
CA GLY A 278 -16.29 22.07 26.59
C GLY A 278 -17.43 21.48 25.73
N GLY A 279 -18.53 21.03 26.35
CA GLY A 279 -19.71 20.50 25.68
C GLY A 279 -19.45 19.25 24.82
N ARG A 280 -20.39 18.93 23.94
CA ARG A 280 -20.34 17.73 23.08
C ARG A 280 -19.08 17.65 22.21
N LEU A 281 -18.60 18.80 21.73
CA LEU A 281 -17.45 18.90 20.84
C LEU A 281 -16.10 18.94 21.57
N ARG A 282 -16.09 18.97 22.91
CA ARG A 282 -14.88 19.12 23.72
C ARG A 282 -14.08 20.38 23.32
N SER A 283 -14.80 21.48 23.13
CA SER A 283 -14.27 22.75 22.63
C SER A 283 -13.69 23.61 23.76
N PHE A 284 -12.50 24.17 23.55
CA PHE A 284 -11.96 25.21 24.42
C PHE A 284 -12.80 26.48 24.35
N ASN A 285 -13.31 26.86 23.19
CA ASN A 285 -14.15 28.06 23.04
C ASN A 285 -15.38 27.98 23.95
N ALA A 286 -16.06 26.83 23.99
CA ALA A 286 -17.20 26.61 24.88
C ALA A 286 -16.80 26.61 26.37
N ALA A 287 -15.65 26.00 26.70
CA ALA A 287 -15.12 26.03 28.06
C ALA A 287 -14.72 27.45 28.51
N MET A 288 -14.22 28.28 27.60
CA MET A 288 -13.85 29.66 27.83
C MET A 288 -15.07 30.55 28.12
N GLU A 289 -16.21 30.33 27.45
CA GLU A 289 -17.48 31.00 27.76
C GLU A 289 -17.95 30.71 29.20
N LYS A 290 -17.65 29.52 29.72
CA LYS A 290 -17.93 29.16 31.13
C LYS A 290 -16.91 29.73 32.11
N GLY A 291 -15.83 30.36 31.63
CA GLY A 291 -14.78 30.96 32.45
C GLY A 291 -13.72 29.97 32.92
N SER A 292 -14.15 28.85 33.51
CA SER A 292 -13.27 27.87 34.15
C SER A 292 -13.71 26.43 33.91
N VAL A 293 -12.77 25.49 34.02
CA VAL A 293 -12.98 24.05 33.84
C VAL A 293 -12.74 23.29 35.13
N LEU A 294 -13.70 22.48 35.55
CA LEU A 294 -13.57 21.57 36.69
C LEU A 294 -13.04 20.19 36.24
N ALA A 295 -11.74 19.95 36.40
CA ALA A 295 -11.12 18.66 36.07
C ALA A 295 -9.99 18.30 37.04
N GLU A 296 -9.37 17.13 36.84
CA GLU A 296 -8.13 16.76 37.52
C GLU A 296 -6.95 17.44 36.83
N PHE A 297 -6.24 18.30 37.57
CA PHE A 297 -5.09 19.05 37.07
C PHE A 297 -3.86 18.80 37.94
N PRO A 298 -2.65 18.85 37.37
CA PRO A 298 -1.41 18.69 38.12
C PRO A 298 -1.15 19.94 38.96
N LEU A 299 -0.42 19.76 40.05
CA LEU A 299 -0.15 20.82 41.02
C LEU A 299 1.30 21.26 40.94
N PHE A 300 1.52 22.46 40.40
CA PHE A 300 2.83 23.10 40.34
C PHE A 300 2.77 24.50 40.93
N HIS A 301 3.87 24.94 41.55
CA HIS A 301 4.03 26.27 42.11
C HIS A 301 5.35 26.89 41.63
N CYS A 302 5.35 28.15 41.23
CA CYS A 302 6.57 28.83 40.85
C CYS A 302 7.15 29.59 42.04
N ASP A 303 8.30 29.15 42.55
CA ASP A 303 8.94 29.79 43.71
C ASP A 303 9.47 31.20 43.41
N LYS A 304 9.67 31.55 42.12
CA LYS A 304 10.17 32.86 41.68
C LYS A 304 9.10 33.95 41.66
N CYS A 305 7.91 33.65 41.13
CA CYS A 305 6.82 34.64 41.01
C CYS A 305 5.60 34.33 41.89
N GLY A 306 5.63 33.24 42.66
CA GLY A 306 4.59 32.85 43.61
C GLY A 306 3.30 32.33 42.98
N SER A 307 3.24 32.13 41.65
CA SER A 307 2.02 31.67 40.99
C SER A 307 1.90 30.15 40.99
N ASP A 308 0.70 29.65 41.29
CA ASP A 308 0.31 28.28 40.97
C ASP A 308 0.05 28.12 39.47
N THR A 309 0.48 27.00 38.90
CA THR A 309 0.30 26.69 37.47
C THR A 309 -0.02 25.20 37.29
N VAL A 310 -0.47 24.83 36.09
CA VAL A 310 -0.61 23.44 35.64
C VAL A 310 0.59 22.97 34.80
N TYR A 311 1.56 23.85 34.55
CA TYR A 311 2.75 23.55 33.75
C TYR A 311 4.01 23.33 34.60
N ARG A 312 4.94 22.54 34.08
CA ARG A 312 6.26 22.31 34.71
C ARG A 312 7.19 23.53 34.64
N ARG A 313 6.96 24.44 33.70
CA ARG A 313 7.62 25.74 33.59
C ARG A 313 6.55 26.81 33.71
N CYS A 314 6.79 27.78 34.57
CA CYS A 314 5.88 28.89 34.77
C CYS A 314 5.72 29.69 33.48
N GLU A 315 4.50 29.81 33.02
CA GLU A 315 4.15 30.58 31.83
C GLU A 315 4.41 32.09 32.00
N LYS A 316 4.45 32.63 33.22
CA LYS A 316 4.71 34.05 33.48
C LYS A 316 6.19 34.43 33.42
N CYS A 317 7.07 33.62 34.03
CA CYS A 317 8.47 33.98 34.23
C CYS A 317 9.48 33.00 33.63
N GLY A 318 9.04 31.88 33.05
CA GLY A 318 9.86 30.86 32.40
C GLY A 318 10.58 29.89 33.34
N GLU A 319 10.58 30.17 34.65
CA GLU A 319 11.26 29.37 35.67
C GLU A 319 10.61 28.00 35.85
N ARG A 320 11.39 26.99 36.21
CA ARG A 320 10.86 25.64 36.49
C ARG A 320 10.03 25.68 37.77
N ALA A 321 8.79 25.22 37.68
CA ALA A 321 7.87 25.17 38.82
C ALA A 321 8.11 23.92 39.67
N SER A 322 7.97 24.04 40.99
CA SER A 322 8.09 22.96 41.96
C SER A 322 6.79 22.13 42.01
N GLN A 323 6.94 20.80 42.01
CA GLN A 323 5.80 19.88 42.11
C GLN A 323 5.22 19.93 43.51
N LYS A 324 3.90 20.15 43.61
CA LYS A 324 3.14 20.07 44.85
C LYS A 324 2.28 18.80 44.90
N PHE A 325 1.80 18.46 46.09
CA PHE A 325 1.05 17.24 46.36
C PHE A 325 -0.20 17.49 47.20
N TYR A 326 -1.30 16.84 46.83
CA TYR A 326 -2.60 16.92 47.48
C TYR A 326 -2.88 15.71 48.37
N CYS A 327 -3.26 15.97 49.62
CA CYS A 327 -3.76 14.97 50.55
C CYS A 327 -5.28 14.88 50.50
N TYR A 328 -5.84 13.69 50.22
CA TYR A 328 -7.29 13.50 50.15
C TYR A 328 -7.97 13.50 51.53
N SER A 329 -7.23 13.18 52.60
CA SER A 329 -7.76 13.13 53.97
C SER A 329 -7.93 14.53 54.56
N CYS A 330 -6.87 15.34 54.59
CA CYS A 330 -6.93 16.70 55.13
C CYS A 330 -7.26 17.78 54.08
N LYS A 331 -7.37 17.42 52.80
CA LYS A 331 -7.69 18.30 51.66
C LYS A 331 -6.70 19.46 51.43
N ARG A 332 -5.47 19.36 51.95
CA ARG A 332 -4.42 20.38 51.79
C ARG A 332 -3.42 20.02 50.69
N VAL A 333 -2.91 21.06 50.03
CA VAL A 333 -1.75 20.98 49.13
C VAL A 333 -0.48 21.25 49.94
N SER A 334 0.57 20.47 49.72
CA SER A 334 1.85 20.60 50.42
C SER A 334 3.01 20.05 49.58
N ASP A 335 4.23 20.14 50.09
CA ASP A 335 5.44 19.55 49.50
C ASP A 335 5.68 18.09 49.91
N LYS A 336 4.82 17.51 50.76
CA LYS A 336 5.04 16.19 51.36
C LYS A 336 4.48 15.07 50.48
N LEU A 337 5.32 14.06 50.21
CA LEU A 337 4.94 12.81 49.54
C LEU A 337 3.97 11.95 50.36
N GLU A 338 3.96 12.14 51.68
CA GLU A 338 3.05 11.48 52.60
C GLU A 338 2.44 12.49 53.57
N CYS A 339 1.14 12.34 53.83
CA CYS A 339 0.38 13.20 54.73
C CYS A 339 -0.77 12.40 55.33
N CYS A 340 -1.05 12.60 56.62
CA CYS A 340 -2.13 11.88 57.33
C CYS A 340 -2.04 10.34 57.21
N GLY A 341 -0.82 9.78 57.16
CA GLY A 341 -0.59 8.33 57.01
C GLY A 341 -0.82 7.77 55.61
N HIS A 342 -1.00 8.62 54.60
CA HIS A 342 -1.27 8.20 53.22
C HIS A 342 -0.37 8.89 52.21
N LYS A 343 -0.15 8.22 51.07
CA LYS A 343 0.54 8.81 49.91
C LYS A 343 -0.31 9.92 49.29
N THR A 344 0.31 11.07 49.08
CA THR A 344 -0.32 12.22 48.44
C THR A 344 -0.34 12.07 46.92
N LYS A 345 -1.21 12.82 46.24
CA LYS A 345 -1.35 12.81 44.77
C LYS A 345 -0.71 14.06 44.18
N LYS A 346 -0.09 13.95 43.00
CA LYS A 346 0.49 15.09 42.26
C LYS A 346 -0.55 16.00 41.59
N TYR A 347 -1.81 15.62 41.68
CA TYR A 347 -2.94 16.28 41.04
C TYR A 347 -4.11 16.37 42.01
N SER A 348 -5.04 17.28 41.73
CA SER A 348 -6.33 17.34 42.43
C SER A 348 -7.44 17.76 41.48
N LYS A 349 -8.69 17.41 41.83
CA LYS A 349 -9.86 17.93 41.12
C LYS A 349 -10.07 19.37 41.57
N ARG A 350 -9.87 20.32 40.65
CA ARG A 350 -9.97 21.76 40.93
C ARG A 350 -10.51 22.52 39.72
N SER A 351 -11.02 23.73 39.97
CA SER A 351 -11.40 24.64 38.90
C SER A 351 -10.16 25.40 38.41
N VAL A 352 -9.96 25.43 37.09
CA VAL A 352 -8.85 26.15 36.43
C VAL A 352 -9.43 27.14 35.42
N ASP A 353 -9.00 28.40 35.49
CA ASP A 353 -9.34 29.43 34.51
C ASP A 353 -8.65 29.11 33.18
N VAL A 354 -9.41 28.65 32.19
CA VAL A 354 -8.90 28.33 30.86
C VAL A 354 -8.66 29.59 30.03
N ASN A 355 -9.40 30.67 30.29
CA ASN A 355 -9.19 31.95 29.61
C ASN A 355 -7.81 32.52 29.93
N TYR A 356 -7.27 32.26 31.12
CA TYR A 356 -5.91 32.65 31.46
C TYR A 356 -4.88 32.03 30.50
N TYR A 357 -4.89 30.71 30.34
CA TYR A 357 -3.93 29.99 29.50
C TYR A 357 -4.12 30.29 28.00
N ALA A 358 -5.37 30.47 27.57
CA ALA A 358 -5.65 30.87 26.19
C ALA A 358 -5.11 32.29 25.89
N ARG A 359 -5.33 33.25 26.79
CA ARG A 359 -4.80 34.61 26.66
C ARG A 359 -3.28 34.65 26.67
N ASP A 360 -2.64 33.84 27.50
CA ASP A 360 -1.17 33.72 27.53
C ASP A 360 -0.60 33.20 26.21
N ALA A 361 -1.23 32.18 25.61
CA ALA A 361 -0.81 31.66 24.31
C ALA A 361 -1.02 32.67 23.18
N VAL A 362 -2.18 33.34 23.16
CA VAL A 362 -2.50 34.37 22.16
C VAL A 362 -1.55 35.57 22.27
N SER A 363 -1.26 36.04 23.48
CA SER A 363 -0.38 37.20 23.68
C SER A 363 1.06 36.93 23.26
N LYS A 364 1.59 35.73 23.52
CA LYS A 364 2.95 35.33 23.13
C LYS A 364 3.10 35.07 21.64
N SER A 365 2.09 34.49 21.01
CA SER A 365 2.15 34.14 19.59
C SER A 365 1.71 35.28 18.67
N GLY A 366 0.89 36.20 19.16
CA GLY A 366 0.21 37.20 18.33
C GLY A 366 -0.88 36.61 17.42
N LEU A 367 -1.22 35.33 17.59
CA LEU A 367 -2.21 34.63 16.77
C LEU A 367 -3.63 34.88 17.29
N GLN A 368 -4.61 34.84 16.39
CA GLN A 368 -6.01 34.82 16.77
C GLN A 368 -6.44 33.43 17.23
N LEU A 369 -7.32 33.35 18.22
CA LEU A 369 -7.91 32.10 18.67
C LEU A 369 -8.88 31.59 17.58
N PRO A 370 -8.69 30.37 17.05
CA PRO A 370 -9.62 29.77 16.08
C PRO A 370 -11.02 29.59 16.66
N ASN A 371 -12.02 29.55 15.78
CA ASN A 371 -13.44 29.34 16.16
C ASN A 371 -13.70 28.01 16.87
N LEU A 372 -12.82 27.02 16.67
CA LEU A 372 -12.93 25.71 17.29
C LEU A 372 -11.55 25.14 17.56
N VAL A 373 -11.14 25.20 18.83
CA VAL A 373 -9.97 24.45 19.33
C VAL A 373 -10.49 23.33 20.22
N LYS A 374 -10.01 22.09 20.04
CA LYS A 374 -10.51 20.93 20.78
C LYS A 374 -9.50 20.41 21.81
N GLY A 375 -9.99 20.10 23.01
CA GLY A 375 -9.23 19.48 24.09
C GLY A 375 -9.70 18.07 24.42
N VAL A 376 -9.21 17.54 25.54
CA VAL A 376 -9.63 16.24 26.08
C VAL A 376 -10.64 16.42 27.22
N ARG A 377 -11.53 15.45 27.48
CA ARG A 377 -12.42 15.52 28.65
C ARG A 377 -11.63 15.55 29.96
N GLY A 378 -10.52 14.81 29.99
CA GLY A 378 -9.57 14.76 31.07
C GLY A 378 -8.36 13.96 30.61
N VAL A 379 -7.23 14.16 31.29
CA VAL A 379 -6.00 13.43 31.03
C VAL A 379 -5.98 12.12 31.82
N TRP A 380 -5.43 11.07 31.22
CA TRP A 380 -5.53 9.69 31.72
C TRP A 380 -4.20 9.13 32.23
N ASP A 381 -3.13 9.89 32.11
CA ASP A 381 -1.82 9.50 32.61
C ASP A 381 -1.78 9.49 34.15
N LYS A 382 -0.72 8.88 34.70
CA LYS A 382 -0.56 8.67 36.14
C LYS A 382 -0.55 9.97 36.94
N ASP A 383 0.05 11.02 36.40
CA ASP A 383 0.31 12.28 37.10
C ASP A 383 -0.68 13.39 36.69
N ARG A 384 -1.61 13.09 35.77
CA ARG A 384 -2.60 14.01 35.19
C ARG A 384 -1.96 15.24 34.58
N LEU A 385 -0.88 15.05 33.82
CA LEU A 385 -0.16 16.15 33.19
C LEU A 385 -0.96 16.72 32.01
N THR A 386 -0.87 18.04 31.85
CA THR A 386 -1.45 18.76 30.72
C THR A 386 -0.36 19.18 29.75
N GLU A 387 -0.66 19.14 28.46
CA GLU A 387 0.14 19.80 27.43
C GLU A 387 -0.01 21.33 27.53
N ASN A 388 0.97 22.08 27.03
CA ASN A 388 0.85 23.53 26.95
C ASN A 388 -0.25 23.92 25.94
N PHE A 389 -1.18 24.80 26.33
CA PHE A 389 -2.27 25.28 25.48
C PHE A 389 -1.79 25.86 24.14
N MET A 390 -0.59 26.48 24.09
CA MET A 390 0.01 26.95 22.85
C MET A 390 0.05 25.83 21.79
N LYS A 391 0.39 24.59 22.17
CA LYS A 391 0.42 23.47 21.23
C LYS A 391 -0.97 23.16 20.66
N ALA A 392 -2.02 23.26 21.47
CA ALA A 392 -3.40 23.10 21.00
C ALA A 392 -3.80 24.18 19.98
N LEU A 393 -3.42 25.43 20.25
CA LEU A 393 -3.63 26.57 19.37
C LEU A 393 -2.93 26.37 18.02
N LEU A 394 -1.65 25.99 18.05
CA LEU A 394 -0.84 25.78 16.85
C LEU A 394 -1.30 24.55 16.04
N ARG A 395 -1.68 23.46 16.70
CA ARG A 395 -2.29 22.29 16.03
C ARG A 395 -3.62 22.66 15.38
N SER A 396 -4.43 23.50 16.03
CA SER A 396 -5.67 24.01 15.44
C SER A 396 -5.44 24.90 14.24
N LYS A 397 -4.45 25.80 14.28
CA LYS A 397 -4.07 26.65 13.15
C LYS A 397 -3.68 25.80 11.92
N ASN A 398 -2.96 24.71 12.15
CA ASN A 398 -2.45 23.83 11.10
C ASN A 398 -3.38 22.64 10.76
N ASN A 399 -4.56 22.55 11.40
CA ASN A 399 -5.52 21.46 11.24
C ASN A 399 -4.91 20.04 11.40
N VAL A 400 -4.10 19.87 12.45
CA VAL A 400 -3.53 18.58 12.86
C VAL A 400 -4.05 18.19 14.25
N TYR A 401 -4.04 16.89 14.56
CA TYR A 401 -4.67 16.37 15.77
C TYR A 401 -3.68 15.55 16.59
N VAL A 402 -3.77 15.68 17.91
CA VAL A 402 -2.85 15.03 18.84
C VAL A 402 -3.32 13.62 19.16
N ASN A 403 -2.37 12.69 19.22
CA ASN A 403 -2.60 11.33 19.73
C ASN A 403 -2.28 11.24 21.23
N LYS A 404 -2.55 10.07 21.83
CA LYS A 404 -2.49 9.84 23.28
C LYS A 404 -1.13 10.10 23.94
N ASP A 405 -0.08 10.16 23.14
CA ASP A 405 1.32 10.32 23.56
C ASP A 405 1.91 11.70 23.25
N GLY A 406 1.10 12.60 22.67
CA GLY A 406 1.51 13.94 22.25
C GLY A 406 1.89 14.06 20.77
N THR A 407 2.07 12.96 20.06
CA THR A 407 2.47 12.96 18.64
C THR A 407 1.29 13.16 17.69
N VAL A 408 1.56 13.57 16.46
CA VAL A 408 0.60 13.55 15.34
C VAL A 408 0.89 12.33 14.47
N ARG A 409 -0.15 11.57 14.10
CA ARG A 409 0.03 10.31 13.38
C ARG A 409 -0.82 10.19 12.14
N TYR A 410 -0.33 9.41 11.19
CA TYR A 410 -1.00 9.05 9.97
C TYR A 410 -0.98 7.53 9.80
N ASP A 411 -2.14 6.90 9.67
CA ASP A 411 -2.28 5.44 9.50
C ASP A 411 -2.32 5.11 7.99
N ILE A 412 -1.52 4.14 7.57
CA ILE A 412 -1.36 3.76 6.15
C ILE A 412 -1.28 2.24 6.00
N ILE A 413 -1.86 1.69 4.95
CA ILE A 413 -1.71 0.28 4.58
C ILE A 413 -0.35 0.00 3.94
N GLU A 414 0.25 -1.14 4.26
CA GLU A 414 1.55 -1.53 3.75
C GLU A 414 1.47 -2.08 2.32
N THR A 415 2.49 -1.73 1.53
CA THR A 415 2.76 -2.33 0.22
C THR A 415 4.26 -2.55 0.08
N ILE A 416 4.67 -3.66 -0.54
CA ILE A 416 6.09 -3.96 -0.75
C ILE A 416 6.57 -3.33 -2.06
N SER A 417 7.78 -2.79 -2.05
CA SER A 417 8.55 -2.52 -3.26
C SER A 417 10.04 -2.71 -2.99
N THR A 418 10.76 -3.30 -3.95
CA THR A 418 12.23 -3.37 -3.96
C THR A 418 12.83 -2.43 -5.00
N HIS A 419 12.01 -1.96 -5.95
CA HIS A 419 12.44 -1.16 -7.08
C HIS A 419 11.37 -0.13 -7.45
N PHE A 420 11.80 1.00 -7.98
CA PHE A 420 10.92 2.05 -8.48
C PHE A 420 11.56 2.74 -9.68
N THR A 421 10.76 3.41 -10.51
CA THR A 421 11.28 4.45 -11.41
C THR A 421 11.10 5.84 -10.77
N PRO A 422 12.07 6.76 -10.92
CA PRO A 422 11.90 8.12 -10.41
C PRO A 422 10.61 8.81 -10.88
N GLU A 423 10.17 8.54 -12.12
CA GLU A 423 8.91 9.05 -12.69
C GLU A 423 7.67 8.64 -11.86
N GLU A 424 7.57 7.37 -11.46
CA GLU A 424 6.41 6.84 -10.70
C GLU A 424 6.18 7.54 -9.37
N ILE A 425 7.25 8.06 -8.76
CA ILE A 425 7.24 8.63 -7.42
C ILE A 425 7.39 10.16 -7.42
N GLY A 426 7.49 10.77 -8.61
CA GLY A 426 7.70 12.21 -8.81
C GLY A 426 9.06 12.70 -8.31
N LEU A 427 10.09 11.87 -8.40
CA LEU A 427 11.45 12.19 -7.97
C LEU A 427 12.30 12.54 -9.20
N SER A 428 12.90 13.72 -9.23
CA SER A 428 13.81 14.07 -10.33
C SER A 428 15.14 13.32 -10.22
N VAL A 429 15.80 13.07 -11.35
CA VAL A 429 17.14 12.44 -11.38
C VAL A 429 18.13 13.18 -10.47
N VAL A 430 18.15 14.51 -10.51
CA VAL A 430 19.02 15.34 -9.66
C VAL A 430 18.76 15.08 -8.18
N LYS A 431 17.48 15.04 -7.79
CA LYS A 431 17.12 14.82 -6.39
C LYS A 431 17.40 13.38 -5.94
N ALA A 432 17.19 12.40 -6.83
CA ALA A 432 17.56 11.01 -6.58
C ALA A 432 19.07 10.87 -6.30
N GLN A 433 19.91 11.52 -7.11
CA GLN A 433 21.35 11.56 -6.91
C GLN A 433 21.75 12.22 -5.59
N GLU A 434 21.12 13.33 -5.20
CA GLU A 434 21.32 13.97 -3.88
C GLU A 434 20.97 13.03 -2.71
N LEU A 435 19.96 12.17 -2.88
CA LEU A 435 19.54 11.19 -1.87
C LEU A 435 20.44 9.94 -1.81
N GLY A 436 21.35 9.78 -2.79
CA GLY A 436 22.32 8.68 -2.85
C GLY A 436 22.08 7.66 -3.97
N TYR A 437 21.04 7.85 -4.79
CA TYR A 437 20.74 6.98 -5.94
C TYR A 437 21.56 7.38 -7.16
N SER A 438 22.65 6.66 -7.42
CA SER A 438 23.61 7.00 -8.48
C SER A 438 23.52 6.12 -9.72
N HIS A 439 23.00 4.90 -9.59
CA HIS A 439 22.95 3.91 -10.67
C HIS A 439 21.60 3.20 -10.69
N ASP A 440 21.23 2.69 -11.86
CA ASP A 440 20.07 1.82 -12.06
C ASP A 440 20.37 0.35 -11.65
N VAL A 441 19.37 -0.53 -11.74
CA VAL A 441 19.50 -1.95 -11.36
C VAL A 441 20.58 -2.70 -12.17
N ASN A 442 20.94 -2.18 -13.34
CA ASN A 442 21.93 -2.78 -14.23
C ASN A 442 23.33 -2.18 -14.01
N GLY A 443 23.50 -1.31 -13.01
CA GLY A 443 24.75 -0.64 -12.71
C GLY A 443 25.09 0.49 -13.68
N LYS A 444 24.16 0.97 -14.51
CA LYS A 444 24.38 2.15 -15.37
C LYS A 444 24.10 3.42 -14.58
N PRO A 445 24.81 4.53 -14.85
CA PRO A 445 24.52 5.81 -14.20
C PRO A 445 23.06 6.22 -14.37
N LEU A 446 22.47 6.77 -13.30
CA LEU A 446 21.10 7.28 -13.30
C LEU A 446 21.08 8.64 -14.01
N VAL A 447 20.49 8.68 -15.21
CA VAL A 447 20.41 9.86 -16.08
C VAL A 447 18.99 10.12 -16.60
N ASP A 448 18.08 9.16 -16.46
CA ASP A 448 16.71 9.22 -16.98
C ASP A 448 15.69 8.75 -15.92
N GLU A 449 14.50 9.36 -15.90
CA GLU A 449 13.46 9.11 -14.90
C GLU A 449 12.71 7.77 -15.11
N SER A 450 12.86 7.13 -16.27
CA SER A 450 12.31 5.80 -16.57
C SER A 450 13.23 4.64 -16.17
N GLN A 451 14.47 4.94 -15.75
CA GLN A 451 15.38 3.91 -15.26
C GLN A 451 14.85 3.33 -13.94
N VAL A 452 14.87 2.00 -13.85
CA VAL A 452 14.50 1.28 -12.63
C VAL A 452 15.67 1.36 -11.65
N VAL A 453 15.38 1.71 -10.40
CA VAL A 453 16.37 1.88 -9.32
C VAL A 453 15.98 0.99 -8.15
N GLU A 454 16.96 0.36 -7.50
CA GLU A 454 16.75 -0.41 -6.26
C GLU A 454 16.53 0.55 -5.08
N ILE A 455 15.45 0.35 -4.32
CA ILE A 455 15.14 1.18 -3.15
C ILE A 455 16.08 0.87 -1.98
N LEU A 456 16.58 1.90 -1.29
CA LEU A 456 17.39 1.69 -0.10
C LEU A 456 16.52 1.17 1.08
N PRO A 457 17.06 0.33 1.99
CA PRO A 457 16.25 -0.42 2.95
C PRO A 457 15.37 0.39 3.92
N GLN A 458 15.71 1.65 4.20
CA GLN A 458 14.94 2.54 5.10
C GLN A 458 14.29 3.71 4.34
N ASP A 459 14.33 3.69 3.01
CA ASP A 459 13.65 4.68 2.18
C ASP A 459 12.21 4.24 1.90
N ILE A 460 11.32 5.23 1.82
CA ILE A 460 9.87 5.00 1.74
C ILE A 460 9.22 5.89 0.68
N ILE A 461 8.21 5.35 0.03
CA ILE A 461 7.36 6.06 -0.92
C ILE A 461 5.95 6.13 -0.32
N MET A 462 5.47 7.34 -0.11
CA MET A 462 4.26 7.63 0.65
C MET A 462 3.05 7.83 -0.27
N PRO A 463 1.80 7.66 0.20
CA PRO A 463 0.63 7.96 -0.60
C PRO A 463 0.40 9.47 -0.76
N ASP A 464 0.09 9.91 -1.97
CA ASP A 464 -0.40 11.24 -2.33
C ASP A 464 -1.63 11.12 -3.26
N CYS A 465 -2.57 10.27 -2.86
CA CYS A 465 -3.84 10.10 -3.57
C CYS A 465 -4.77 11.27 -3.24
N LYS A 466 -5.05 12.13 -4.22
CA LYS A 466 -5.93 13.31 -4.06
C LYS A 466 -7.40 13.03 -4.35
N GLU A 467 -7.71 11.84 -4.86
CA GLU A 467 -9.08 11.42 -5.19
C GLU A 467 -9.90 11.13 -3.92
N TRP A 468 -9.24 10.83 -2.80
CA TRP A 468 -9.87 10.49 -1.53
C TRP A 468 -9.49 11.48 -0.41
N ASP A 469 -10.51 11.94 0.32
CA ASP A 469 -10.31 12.91 1.40
C ASP A 469 -9.39 12.34 2.50
N GLY A 470 -8.34 13.09 2.83
CA GLY A 470 -7.35 12.71 3.84
C GLY A 470 -6.29 11.71 3.38
N ALA A 471 -6.34 11.20 2.13
CA ALA A 471 -5.40 10.22 1.60
C ALA A 471 -4.07 10.82 1.08
N SER A 472 -3.94 12.15 1.03
CA SER A 472 -2.66 12.81 0.73
C SER A 472 -1.78 12.89 1.98
N CYS A 473 -0.75 12.05 2.04
CA CYS A 473 0.27 12.15 3.08
C CYS A 473 1.20 13.34 2.87
N ALA A 474 1.37 13.83 1.62
CA ALA A 474 2.12 15.06 1.36
C ALA A 474 1.48 16.26 2.07
N ASP A 475 0.16 16.45 1.90
CA ASP A 475 -0.59 17.52 2.57
C ASP A 475 -0.56 17.36 4.10
N PHE A 476 -0.60 16.12 4.60
CA PHE A 476 -0.43 15.82 6.01
C PHE A 476 0.94 16.27 6.53
N LEU A 477 2.03 15.86 5.89
CA LEU A 477 3.39 16.17 6.32
C LEU A 477 3.67 17.66 6.27
N ILE A 478 3.21 18.38 5.24
CA ILE A 478 3.32 19.85 5.17
C ILE A 478 2.67 20.49 6.40
N LYS A 479 1.46 20.07 6.77
CA LYS A 479 0.76 20.59 7.96
C LYS A 479 1.52 20.29 9.26
N VAL A 480 2.11 19.10 9.39
CA VAL A 480 2.89 18.74 10.59
C VAL A 480 4.21 19.50 10.66
N CYS A 481 4.92 19.65 9.55
CA CYS A 481 6.14 20.46 9.47
C CYS A 481 5.86 21.92 9.83
N ASN A 482 4.79 22.52 9.28
CA ASN A 482 4.37 23.88 9.62
C ASN A 482 3.99 24.02 11.10
N PHE A 483 3.32 23.01 11.66
CA PHE A 483 3.03 22.97 13.10
C PHE A 483 4.32 22.93 13.94
N VAL A 484 5.31 22.12 13.56
CA VAL A 484 6.60 22.03 14.27
C VAL A 484 7.38 23.34 14.15
N ASP A 485 7.41 23.96 12.98
CA ASP A 485 8.07 25.25 12.76
C ASP A 485 7.41 26.38 13.59
N ASP A 486 6.07 26.40 13.62
CA ASP A 486 5.32 27.28 14.50
C ASP A 486 5.64 27.02 15.98
N GLU A 487 5.81 25.76 16.38
CA GLU A 487 6.16 25.38 17.75
C GLU A 487 7.56 25.89 18.13
N LEU A 488 8.55 25.66 17.26
CA LEU A 488 9.91 26.18 17.40
C LEU A 488 9.89 27.70 17.58
N LYS A 489 9.15 28.41 16.72
CA LYS A 489 9.06 29.87 16.76
C LYS A 489 8.34 30.40 18.00
N TYR A 490 7.10 29.98 18.23
CA TYR A 490 6.21 30.62 19.19
C TYR A 490 6.31 30.05 20.60
N LEU A 491 6.72 28.79 20.77
CA LEU A 491 6.85 28.16 22.09
C LEU A 491 8.31 28.14 22.56
N TYR A 492 9.27 27.87 21.67
CA TYR A 492 10.68 27.72 22.04
C TYR A 492 11.54 28.94 21.71
N GLY A 493 11.05 29.89 20.91
CA GLY A 493 11.82 31.08 20.51
C GLY A 493 12.99 30.75 19.57
N LEU A 494 12.88 29.68 18.80
CA LEU A 494 13.87 29.21 17.83
C LEU A 494 13.43 29.52 16.40
N SER A 495 14.39 29.52 15.46
CA SER A 495 14.06 29.62 14.03
C SER A 495 13.30 28.38 13.54
N PRO A 496 12.37 28.54 12.57
CA PRO A 496 11.80 27.41 11.83
C PRO A 496 12.87 26.50 11.24
N TYR A 497 12.61 25.19 11.23
CA TYR A 497 13.54 24.17 10.75
C TYR A 497 13.21 23.72 9.32
N PHE A 498 11.93 23.45 9.01
CA PHE A 498 11.54 22.82 7.74
C PHE A 498 11.30 23.83 6.62
N ASN A 499 10.54 24.90 6.88
CA ASN A 499 10.11 25.90 5.90
C ASN A 499 9.51 25.30 4.61
N VAL A 500 8.76 24.21 4.74
CA VAL A 500 8.18 23.48 3.60
C VAL A 500 6.94 24.20 3.07
N SER A 501 6.80 24.21 1.74
CA SER A 501 5.67 24.86 1.06
C SER A 501 5.05 23.99 -0.02
N LYS A 502 5.83 23.08 -0.60
CA LYS A 502 5.42 22.17 -1.67
C LYS A 502 5.90 20.75 -1.40
N LYS A 503 5.35 19.81 -2.17
CA LYS A 503 5.63 18.38 -2.03
C LYS A 503 7.13 18.04 -2.17
N ASP A 504 7.83 18.66 -3.11
CA ASP A 504 9.25 18.38 -3.35
C ASP A 504 10.13 18.70 -2.13
N ASP A 505 9.71 19.64 -1.28
CA ASP A 505 10.43 20.03 -0.07
C ASP A 505 10.42 18.90 0.98
N LEU A 506 9.58 17.87 0.79
CA LEU A 506 9.44 16.72 1.70
C LEU A 506 10.45 15.61 1.40
N PHE A 507 11.13 15.63 0.26
CA PHE A 507 12.12 14.61 -0.10
C PHE A 507 13.36 14.71 0.80
N GLY A 508 13.71 13.59 1.42
CA GLY A 508 14.77 13.49 2.42
C GLY A 508 14.31 13.70 3.86
N LEU A 509 13.03 13.98 4.10
CA LEU A 509 12.50 14.07 5.46
C LEU A 509 12.55 12.72 6.18
N TYR A 510 12.90 12.76 7.46
CA TYR A 510 12.86 11.61 8.33
C TYR A 510 11.53 11.50 9.07
N VAL A 511 10.95 10.31 9.01
CA VAL A 511 9.75 9.92 9.75
C VAL A 511 10.04 8.68 10.58
N ILE A 512 9.11 8.34 11.46
CA ILE A 512 9.12 7.10 12.23
C ILE A 512 7.99 6.23 11.70
N SER A 513 8.34 5.06 11.19
CA SER A 513 7.42 3.96 10.90
C SER A 513 7.17 3.18 12.18
N LEU A 514 5.92 3.08 12.61
CA LEU A 514 5.53 2.43 13.86
C LEU A 514 4.31 1.54 13.64
N ALA A 515 4.51 0.24 13.82
CA ALA A 515 3.41 -0.72 13.79
C ALA A 515 2.52 -0.61 15.03
N PRO A 516 1.19 -0.81 14.88
CA PRO A 516 0.30 -1.09 16.00
C PRO A 516 0.85 -2.21 16.89
N HIS A 517 0.55 -2.15 18.19
CA HIS A 517 0.99 -3.12 19.20
C HIS A 517 2.50 -3.23 19.46
N THR A 518 3.33 -2.48 18.74
CA THR A 518 4.78 -2.40 18.99
C THR A 518 5.16 -1.13 19.75
N SER A 519 6.41 -1.03 20.19
CA SER A 519 6.93 0.16 20.86
C SER A 519 8.30 0.62 20.36
N ALA A 520 8.84 -0.04 19.34
CA ALA A 520 10.06 0.33 18.66
C ALA A 520 9.66 0.89 17.30
N GLY A 521 9.92 2.19 17.09
CA GLY A 521 9.74 2.81 15.79
C GLY A 521 11.01 2.69 14.96
N ILE A 522 10.89 2.56 13.65
CA ILE A 522 12.02 2.57 12.73
C ILE A 522 12.09 3.94 12.07
N VAL A 523 13.26 4.57 12.08
CA VAL A 523 13.48 5.83 11.36
C VAL A 523 13.59 5.52 9.87
N SER A 524 12.82 6.24 9.08
CA SER A 524 12.67 6.03 7.64
C SER A 524 12.77 7.37 6.91
N ARG A 525 13.23 7.37 5.66
CA ARG A 525 13.44 8.59 4.87
C ARG A 525 12.50 8.64 3.67
N VAL A 526 11.74 9.73 3.55
CA VAL A 526 10.79 9.94 2.45
C VAL A 526 11.55 10.24 1.16
N ILE A 527 11.35 9.43 0.13
CA ILE A 527 12.00 9.63 -1.19
C ILE A 527 11.01 9.95 -2.32
N GLY A 528 9.72 9.75 -2.09
CA GLY A 528 8.75 9.72 -3.17
C GLY A 528 7.31 9.73 -2.70
N PHE A 529 6.41 10.04 -3.63
CA PHE A 529 4.97 9.91 -3.42
C PHE A 529 4.28 9.20 -4.57
N SER A 530 3.47 8.18 -4.28
CA SER A 530 2.65 7.48 -5.28
C SER A 530 1.22 8.01 -5.29
N LYS A 531 0.49 7.80 -6.39
CA LYS A 531 -0.95 8.14 -6.49
C LYS A 531 -1.87 7.13 -5.79
N THR A 532 -1.30 6.09 -5.19
CA THR A 532 -2.05 5.04 -4.47
C THR A 532 -2.25 5.41 -3.00
N GLN A 533 -2.95 4.56 -2.24
CA GLN A 533 -3.03 4.67 -0.77
C GLN A 533 -1.98 3.80 -0.05
N GLY A 534 -1.09 3.13 -0.77
CA GLY A 534 -0.08 2.23 -0.22
C GLY A 534 1.15 2.96 0.32
N PHE A 535 1.67 2.45 1.44
CA PHE A 535 2.99 2.76 1.97
C PHE A 535 3.99 1.77 1.36
N TYR A 536 4.72 2.20 0.33
CA TYR A 536 5.71 1.36 -0.35
C TYR A 536 7.07 1.47 0.35
N ALA A 537 7.62 0.32 0.70
CA ALA A 537 8.94 0.22 1.30
C ALA A 537 9.59 -1.13 1.02
N HIS A 538 10.90 -1.19 1.24
CA HIS A 538 11.67 -2.44 1.19
C HIS A 538 11.08 -3.47 2.18
N PRO A 539 10.99 -4.77 1.83
CA PRO A 539 10.49 -5.83 2.72
C PRO A 539 11.13 -5.82 4.12
N TYR A 540 12.43 -5.54 4.19
CA TYR A 540 13.15 -5.43 5.46
C TYR A 540 12.55 -4.39 6.40
N LEU A 541 12.08 -3.24 5.90
CA LEU A 541 11.49 -2.20 6.74
C LEU A 541 10.20 -2.68 7.39
N HIS A 542 9.34 -3.34 6.61
CA HIS A 542 8.09 -3.93 7.10
C HIS A 542 8.38 -5.00 8.16
N ALA A 543 9.31 -5.92 7.87
CA ALA A 543 9.73 -6.94 8.82
C ALA A 543 10.36 -6.36 10.10
N ALA A 544 11.16 -5.29 9.99
CA ALA A 544 11.71 -4.56 11.14
C ALA A 544 10.61 -3.92 11.99
N CYS A 545 9.51 -3.51 11.36
CA CYS A 545 8.30 -3.04 12.04
C CYS A 545 7.43 -4.19 12.60
N ARG A 546 7.84 -5.46 12.47
CA ARG A 546 7.08 -6.66 12.87
C ARG A 546 5.77 -6.80 12.10
N ARG A 547 5.87 -6.69 10.78
CA ARG A 547 4.74 -6.73 9.85
C ARG A 547 4.98 -7.71 8.73
N ASN A 548 3.88 -8.28 8.25
CA ASN A 548 3.85 -9.33 7.24
C ASN A 548 3.53 -8.78 5.84
N ALA A 549 3.18 -7.49 5.73
CA ALA A 549 2.73 -6.87 4.48
C ALA A 549 1.57 -7.59 3.77
N ASP A 550 0.70 -8.28 4.52
CA ASP A 550 -0.46 -9.01 4.01
C ASP A 550 -1.74 -8.16 4.02
N GLY A 551 -1.61 -6.83 4.11
CA GLY A 551 -2.71 -5.87 4.29
C GLY A 551 -2.82 -5.33 5.72
N ASP A 552 -1.69 -5.28 6.41
CA ASP A 552 -1.51 -4.64 7.70
C ASP A 552 -1.29 -3.12 7.56
N GLU A 553 -1.38 -2.40 8.69
CA GLU A 553 -1.25 -0.95 8.73
C GLU A 553 -0.02 -0.51 9.55
N LEU A 554 0.63 0.55 9.11
CA LEU A 554 1.65 1.30 9.84
C LEU A 554 1.15 2.69 10.24
N GLY A 555 1.67 3.18 11.36
CA GLY A 555 1.59 4.58 11.73
C GLY A 555 2.87 5.31 11.31
N VAL A 556 2.72 6.47 10.68
CA VAL A 556 3.82 7.37 10.35
C VAL A 556 3.76 8.62 11.23
N ILE A 557 4.92 9.00 11.78
CA ILE A 557 5.11 10.16 12.66
C ILE A 557 6.31 10.95 12.15
N LEU A 558 6.20 12.27 11.98
CA LEU A 558 7.37 13.09 11.65
C LEU A 558 8.41 12.98 12.79
N LEU A 559 9.69 12.72 12.46
CA LEU A 559 10.71 12.47 13.48
C LEU A 559 10.82 13.64 14.48
N MET A 560 10.85 14.88 13.98
CA MET A 560 10.95 16.07 14.84
C MET A 560 9.69 16.27 15.71
N ASP A 561 8.50 15.95 15.19
CA ASP A 561 7.27 15.98 16.00
C ASP A 561 7.37 15.00 17.17
N ALA A 562 7.83 13.77 16.92
CA ALA A 562 8.04 12.81 18.00
C ALA A 562 9.06 13.34 19.03
N LEU A 563 10.19 13.89 18.60
CA LEU A 563 11.22 14.39 19.53
C LEU A 563 10.73 15.55 20.42
N LEU A 564 9.91 16.46 19.89
CA LEU A 564 9.42 17.63 20.62
C LEU A 564 8.15 17.36 21.43
N ASN A 565 7.28 16.48 20.93
CA ASN A 565 5.92 16.34 21.43
C ASN A 565 5.64 15.01 22.14
N PHE A 566 6.42 13.96 21.88
CA PHE A 566 6.26 12.70 22.61
C PHE A 566 6.62 12.86 24.08
N SER A 567 5.79 12.29 24.95
CA SER A 567 6.18 12.05 26.34
C SER A 567 5.58 10.75 26.86
N ARG A 568 6.44 9.90 27.43
CA ARG A 568 6.02 8.70 28.18
C ARG A 568 5.06 9.04 29.32
N GLN A 569 5.10 10.27 29.82
CA GLN A 569 4.23 10.72 30.90
C GLN A 569 2.81 11.08 30.43
N PHE A 570 2.53 11.15 29.13
CA PHE A 570 1.16 11.30 28.62
C PHE A 570 0.45 9.96 28.41
N LEU A 571 1.21 8.86 28.42
CA LEU A 571 0.65 7.54 28.16
C LEU A 571 -0.32 7.11 29.27
N PRO A 572 -1.44 6.44 28.92
CA PRO A 572 -2.43 5.92 29.88
C PRO A 572 -1.82 5.09 31.01
N ASP A 573 -2.29 5.30 32.24
CA ASP A 573 -1.92 4.49 33.40
C ASP A 573 -2.75 3.20 33.49
N ARG A 574 -2.77 2.44 32.39
CA ARG A 574 -3.41 1.12 32.29
C ARG A 574 -2.48 0.15 31.56
N ARG A 575 -2.56 -1.14 31.88
CA ARG A 575 -1.78 -2.19 31.18
C ARG A 575 -2.03 -2.12 29.67
N GLY A 576 -0.97 -2.29 28.88
CA GLY A 576 -0.98 -2.19 27.41
C GLY A 576 -0.97 -0.77 26.87
N GLY A 577 -1.81 0.13 27.38
CA GLY A 577 -1.84 1.54 26.95
C GLY A 577 -0.54 2.31 27.19
N ARG A 578 0.26 1.85 28.18
CA ARG A 578 1.53 2.47 28.58
C ARG A 578 2.76 1.99 27.81
N THR A 579 2.67 0.84 27.16
CA THR A 579 3.84 0.12 26.64
C THR A 579 3.72 -0.25 25.17
N MET A 580 2.57 -0.02 24.54
CA MET A 580 2.34 -0.38 23.15
C MET A 580 1.78 0.81 22.36
N ASP A 581 2.00 0.79 21.04
CA ASP A 581 1.50 1.78 20.10
C ASP A 581 1.99 3.19 20.47
N ALA A 582 3.29 3.29 20.78
CA ALA A 582 4.04 4.53 21.07
C ALA A 582 5.55 4.33 20.78
N PRO A 583 6.26 5.31 20.21
CA PRO A 583 7.68 5.18 19.86
C PRO A 583 8.57 5.31 21.10
N LEU A 584 8.60 4.28 21.96
CA LEU A 584 9.39 4.28 23.19
C LEU A 584 10.89 4.18 22.94
N VAL A 585 11.27 3.53 21.84
CA VAL A 585 12.64 3.38 21.34
C VAL A 585 12.60 3.59 19.84
N LEU A 586 13.68 4.17 19.28
CA LEU A 586 13.85 4.36 17.85
C LEU A 586 15.04 3.54 17.36
N SER A 587 14.84 2.73 16.32
CA SER A 587 15.94 2.16 15.56
C SER A 587 16.29 3.08 14.40
N VAL A 588 17.55 3.51 14.34
CA VAL A 588 18.05 4.42 13.31
C VAL A 588 18.74 3.69 12.16
N LYS A 589 19.17 2.45 12.40
CA LYS A 589 19.85 1.61 11.42
C LYS A 589 19.17 0.26 11.39
N LEU A 590 18.69 -0.12 10.21
CA LEU A 590 18.15 -1.45 10.00
C LEU A 590 19.32 -2.45 9.88
N ASP A 591 19.26 -3.51 10.67
CA ASP A 591 20.14 -4.67 10.52
C ASP A 591 19.30 -5.85 9.99
N PRO A 592 19.54 -6.32 8.75
CA PRO A 592 18.83 -7.45 8.20
C PRO A 592 19.01 -8.74 9.00
N LEU A 593 19.90 -8.85 9.99
CA LEU A 593 20.02 -10.03 10.86
C LEU A 593 19.07 -10.01 12.06
N GLU A 594 18.45 -8.86 12.36
CA GLU A 594 17.61 -8.66 13.55
C GLU A 594 16.11 -8.53 13.23
N ILE A 595 15.75 -8.58 11.95
CA ILE A 595 14.38 -8.47 11.45
C ILE A 595 13.64 -9.81 11.52
N ASP A 596 12.36 -9.78 11.13
CA ASP A 596 11.54 -10.99 11.07
C ASP A 596 11.99 -11.95 9.96
N SER A 597 11.83 -13.26 10.19
CA SER A 597 12.35 -14.29 9.29
C SER A 597 11.58 -14.42 7.98
N GLU A 598 10.33 -13.96 7.96
CA GLU A 598 9.49 -13.96 6.76
C GLU A 598 10.16 -13.21 5.59
N ALA A 599 10.96 -12.18 5.88
CA ALA A 599 11.66 -11.42 4.84
C ALA A 599 12.85 -12.16 4.18
N TYR A 600 13.28 -13.31 4.69
CA TYR A 600 14.36 -14.12 4.09
C TYR A 600 13.86 -15.22 3.16
N ASN A 601 12.54 -15.35 3.01
CA ASN A 601 11.88 -16.34 2.17
C ASN A 601 11.46 -15.73 0.83
#